data_AF-K4Q376-F1
#
_entry.id   AF-K4Q376-F1
#
_cell.length_a   1.000
_cell.length_b   1.000
_cell.length_c   1.000
_cell.angle_alpha   90.00
_cell.angle_beta   90.00
_cell.angle_gamma   90.00
#
_symmetry.space_group_name_H-M   'P 1'
#
loop_
_entity.id
_entity.type
_entity.pdbx_description
1 polymer ?
#
loop_
_entity_poly.entity_id
_entity_poly.type
_entity_poly.pdbx_seq_one_letter_code
_entity_poly.pdbx_strand_id
1 'polypeptide(L)'
;MKKYLVICMVLCTFLLAACQAQKSEESVTPKRSETVRLEKAKNLEVGVTYKISDSKNLNGSYIRFVDDQHYVNMNDRSHYTKKDIAEKSGDGEHFYPHISFTEGEYSKEGENYVLKPARTQRVEFKDPQHVNDKVIAFKRLDEGANAGVTLTIAKKDGGYAKNNQGFYSTLYKINKNLPNSIEDFIDQYDYQPEELHW
;
A
#
# COMPACT_ATOMS: atom_id res chain seq x y z
N MET A 1 -57.87 -6.09 36.17
CA MET A 1 -56.95 -5.19 35.43
C MET A 1 -55.92 -4.44 36.30
N LYS A 2 -55.85 -4.61 37.63
CA LYS A 2 -54.81 -3.94 38.47
C LYS A 2 -53.55 -4.77 38.75
N LYS A 3 -53.60 -6.11 38.61
CA LYS A 3 -52.45 -6.99 38.95
C LYS A 3 -51.37 -7.07 37.86
N TYR A 4 -51.72 -6.88 36.59
CA TYR A 4 -50.76 -6.92 35.47
C TYR A 4 -49.98 -5.62 35.29
N LEU A 5 -50.53 -4.49 35.75
CA LEU A 5 -49.89 -3.17 35.62
C LEU A 5 -48.73 -3.00 36.62
N VAL A 6 -48.83 -3.62 37.79
CA VAL A 6 -47.77 -3.62 38.80
C VAL A 6 -46.59 -4.50 38.37
N ILE A 7 -46.87 -5.64 37.70
CA ILE A 7 -45.83 -6.55 37.19
C ILE A 7 -45.03 -5.89 36.05
N CYS A 8 -45.68 -5.14 35.15
CA CYS A 8 -44.97 -4.41 34.10
C CYS A 8 -44.10 -3.26 34.64
N MET A 9 -44.52 -2.54 35.68
CA MET A 9 -43.68 -1.48 36.26
C MET A 9 -42.45 -2.03 37.00
N VAL A 10 -42.58 -3.17 37.70
CA VAL A 10 -41.44 -3.80 38.39
C VAL A 10 -40.41 -4.37 37.39
N LEU A 11 -40.86 -4.93 36.26
CA LEU A 11 -39.93 -5.38 35.21
C LEU A 11 -39.15 -4.22 34.55
N CYS A 12 -39.79 -3.06 34.36
CA CYS A 12 -39.12 -1.88 33.80
C CYS A 12 -38.04 -1.32 34.75
N THR A 13 -38.22 -1.42 36.08
CA THR A 13 -37.20 -0.97 37.03
C THR A 13 -35.97 -1.90 37.10
N PHE A 14 -36.14 -3.22 36.90
CA PHE A 14 -34.99 -4.14 36.84
C PHE A 14 -34.19 -4.00 35.53
N LEU A 15 -34.83 -3.66 34.42
CA LEU A 15 -34.13 -3.39 33.15
C LEU A 15 -33.31 -2.09 33.19
N LEU A 16 -33.77 -1.07 33.92
CA LEU A 16 -33.01 0.19 34.06
C LEU A 16 -31.79 0.07 34.99
N ALA A 17 -31.86 -0.80 36.02
CA ALA A 17 -30.70 -1.09 36.88
C ALA A 17 -29.63 -1.95 36.17
N ALA A 18 -30.02 -2.83 35.24
CA ALA A 18 -29.08 -3.61 34.44
C ALA A 18 -28.37 -2.77 33.35
N CYS A 19 -28.98 -1.69 32.87
CA CYS A 19 -28.34 -0.76 31.92
C CYS A 19 -27.29 0.17 32.54
N GLN A 20 -27.24 0.31 33.87
CA GLN A 20 -26.24 1.15 34.54
C GLN A 20 -24.99 0.39 34.99
N ALA A 21 -24.96 -0.94 34.88
CA ALA A 21 -23.79 -1.77 35.22
C ALA A 21 -22.85 -2.06 34.03
N GLN A 22 -23.12 -1.52 32.84
CA GLN A 22 -22.30 -1.72 31.63
C GLN A 22 -21.61 -0.46 31.08
N LYS A 23 -21.55 0.61 31.87
CA LYS A 23 -20.67 1.76 31.62
C LYS A 23 -19.61 1.86 32.71
N SER A 24 -18.80 0.81 32.81
CA SER A 24 -17.40 0.99 33.20
C SER A 24 -16.66 1.32 31.91
N GLU A 25 -16.49 2.60 31.62
CA GLU A 25 -15.41 3.05 30.75
C GLU A 25 -14.10 2.57 31.39
N GLU A 26 -13.67 1.36 31.04
CA GLU A 26 -12.25 1.10 30.97
C GLU A 26 -11.71 2.13 29.98
N SER A 27 -11.05 3.15 30.54
CA SER A 27 -10.08 3.97 29.86
C SER A 27 -9.14 3.04 29.11
N VAL A 28 -9.49 2.74 27.86
CA VAL A 28 -8.57 2.22 26.87
C VAL A 28 -7.63 3.38 26.61
N THR A 29 -6.62 3.47 27.46
CA THR A 29 -5.37 4.16 27.13
C THR A 29 -5.06 3.71 25.70
N PRO A 30 -5.01 4.61 24.72
CA PRO A 30 -4.74 4.20 23.35
C PRO A 30 -3.45 3.40 23.43
N LYS A 31 -3.54 2.11 23.09
CA LYS A 31 -2.39 1.20 23.04
C LYS A 31 -1.33 1.98 22.29
N ARG A 32 -0.36 2.50 23.04
CA ARG A 32 0.79 3.24 22.54
C ARG A 32 1.27 2.40 21.39
N SER A 33 1.07 2.87 20.16
CA SER A 33 1.26 2.07 18.96
C SER A 33 2.61 1.40 19.12
N GLU A 34 2.63 0.08 19.36
CA GLU A 34 3.87 -0.65 19.29
C GLU A 34 4.40 -0.29 17.91
N THR A 35 5.56 0.35 17.87
CA THR A 35 6.28 0.56 16.63
C THR A 35 6.40 -0.82 16.00
N VAL A 36 5.53 -1.12 15.03
CA VAL A 36 5.53 -2.40 14.32
C VAL A 36 6.92 -2.51 13.72
N ARG A 37 7.77 -3.30 14.37
CA ARG A 37 9.15 -3.46 13.97
C ARG A 37 9.09 -4.37 12.76
N LEU A 38 9.22 -3.76 11.58
CA LEU A 38 9.13 -4.48 10.32
C LEU A 38 10.17 -5.61 10.30
N GLU A 39 9.72 -6.82 9.95
CA GLU A 39 10.58 -7.99 9.91
C GLU A 39 11.43 -7.95 8.63
N LYS A 40 12.76 -7.92 8.78
CA LYS A 40 13.68 -8.02 7.64
C LYS A 40 13.45 -9.32 6.89
N ALA A 41 13.43 -9.26 5.56
CA ALA A 41 13.29 -10.42 4.70
C ALA A 41 14.56 -11.28 4.73
N LYS A 42 14.61 -12.30 5.59
CA LYS A 42 15.71 -13.27 5.62
C LYS A 42 15.67 -14.22 4.41
N ASN A 43 14.46 -14.54 3.97
CA ASN A 43 14.16 -15.32 2.77
C ASN A 43 13.15 -14.56 1.91
N LEU A 44 13.22 -14.78 0.60
CA LEU A 44 12.21 -14.34 -0.36
C LEU A 44 11.31 -15.52 -0.71
N GLU A 45 10.01 -15.31 -0.62
CA GLU A 45 8.97 -16.33 -0.75
C GLU A 45 7.96 -15.87 -1.79
N VAL A 46 7.49 -16.80 -2.61
CA VAL A 46 6.38 -16.59 -3.53
C VAL A 46 5.12 -16.24 -2.76
N GLY A 47 4.36 -15.28 -3.26
CA GLY A 47 3.12 -14.80 -2.66
C GLY A 47 3.29 -13.80 -1.52
N VAL A 48 4.52 -13.56 -1.03
CA VAL A 48 4.80 -12.60 0.04
C VAL A 48 5.16 -11.23 -0.54
N THR A 49 4.57 -10.17 0.04
CA THR A 49 4.92 -8.79 -0.29
C THR A 49 5.98 -8.22 0.63
N TYR A 50 6.93 -7.53 0.04
CA TYR A 50 8.03 -6.87 0.72
C TYR A 50 8.00 -5.36 0.46
N LYS A 51 8.12 -4.56 1.51
CA LYS A 51 8.40 -3.12 1.41
C LYS A 51 9.90 -2.92 1.23
N ILE A 52 10.28 -2.02 0.34
CA ILE A 52 11.66 -1.58 0.15
C ILE A 52 11.88 -0.36 1.06
N SER A 53 12.85 -0.44 1.97
CA SER A 53 13.08 0.49 3.09
C SER A 53 12.06 0.35 4.24
N ASP A 54 12.52 0.66 5.46
CA ASP A 54 11.73 0.74 6.70
C ASP A 54 11.04 2.10 6.88
N SER A 55 11.08 2.95 5.87
CA SER A 55 10.43 4.27 5.91
C SER A 55 8.98 4.16 6.37
N LYS A 56 8.60 5.01 7.33
CA LYS A 56 7.21 5.14 7.79
C LYS A 56 6.33 5.96 6.84
N ASN A 57 6.90 6.43 5.71
CA ASN A 57 6.13 7.13 4.68
C ASN A 57 5.06 6.18 4.10
N LEU A 58 3.86 6.72 3.92
CA LEU A 58 2.75 6.06 3.25
C LEU A 58 3.08 5.84 1.77
N ASN A 59 3.79 6.78 1.16
CA ASN A 59 4.43 6.57 -0.13
C ASN A 59 5.55 5.54 0.03
N GLY A 60 5.60 4.55 -0.86
CA GLY A 60 6.47 3.41 -0.68
C GLY A 60 6.70 2.64 -1.97
N SER A 61 7.73 1.78 -1.94
CA SER A 61 7.98 0.83 -3.02
C SER A 61 7.85 -0.58 -2.48
N TYR A 62 7.18 -1.42 -3.24
CA TYR A 62 6.80 -2.76 -2.84
C TYR A 62 7.15 -3.75 -3.93
N ILE A 63 7.41 -4.99 -3.53
CA ILE A 63 7.69 -6.07 -4.46
C ILE A 63 7.07 -7.37 -3.98
N ARG A 64 6.60 -8.18 -4.92
CA ARG A 64 6.07 -9.52 -4.66
C ARG A 64 6.49 -10.44 -5.80
N PHE A 65 6.97 -11.62 -5.45
CA PHE A 65 7.15 -12.73 -6.39
C PHE A 65 5.79 -13.42 -6.51
N VAL A 66 5.18 -13.38 -7.68
CA VAL A 66 3.82 -13.88 -7.91
C VAL A 66 3.82 -15.40 -7.99
N ASP A 67 4.79 -15.94 -8.73
CA ASP A 67 5.12 -17.36 -8.85
C ASP A 67 6.64 -17.54 -8.98
N ASP A 68 7.12 -18.68 -9.45
CA ASP A 68 8.55 -19.02 -9.56
C ASP A 68 9.32 -18.20 -10.61
N GLN A 69 8.64 -17.47 -11.51
CA GLN A 69 9.26 -16.71 -12.61
C GLN A 69 8.75 -15.27 -12.71
N HIS A 70 7.55 -14.97 -12.23
CA HIS A 70 6.95 -13.66 -12.38
C HIS A 70 7.02 -12.85 -11.09
N TYR A 71 7.26 -11.54 -11.24
CA TYR A 71 7.20 -10.60 -10.13
C TYR A 71 6.35 -9.39 -10.49
N VAL A 72 5.87 -8.72 -9.45
CA VAL A 72 5.28 -7.40 -9.54
C VAL A 72 6.00 -6.43 -8.62
N ASN A 73 6.17 -5.20 -9.06
CA ASN A 73 6.71 -4.09 -8.29
C ASN A 73 5.74 -2.90 -8.34
N MET A 74 5.48 -2.29 -7.19
CA MET A 74 4.62 -1.10 -7.10
C MET A 74 5.40 0.03 -6.46
N ASN A 75 5.47 1.18 -7.13
CA ASN A 75 5.91 2.44 -6.56
C ASN A 75 4.68 3.32 -6.33
N ASP A 76 4.25 3.38 -5.08
CA ASP A 76 3.07 4.11 -4.65
C ASP A 76 3.47 5.51 -4.19
N ARG A 77 3.10 6.50 -5.00
CA ARG A 77 3.32 7.93 -4.80
C ARG A 77 1.99 8.67 -4.76
N SER A 78 0.93 7.99 -4.30
CA SER A 78 -0.42 8.52 -4.28
C SER A 78 -0.78 9.26 -2.98
N HIS A 79 -0.02 9.03 -1.90
CA HIS A 79 -0.34 9.50 -0.56
C HIS A 79 0.19 10.91 -0.25
N TYR A 80 0.16 11.82 -1.22
CA TYR A 80 0.51 13.22 -1.00
C TYR A 80 -0.70 14.03 -0.53
N THR A 81 -0.48 14.96 0.39
CA THR A 81 -1.51 15.94 0.78
C THR A 81 -1.61 17.05 -0.27
N LYS A 82 -2.71 17.82 -0.26
CA LYS A 82 -2.84 19.03 -1.10
C LYS A 82 -1.68 20.00 -0.90
N LYS A 83 -1.20 20.12 0.33
CA LYS A 83 -0.03 20.95 0.66
C LYS A 83 1.24 20.40 0.00
N ASP A 84 1.52 19.10 0.15
CA ASP A 84 2.71 18.49 -0.47
C ASP A 84 2.69 18.64 -1.99
N ILE A 85 1.51 18.52 -2.62
CA ILE A 85 1.33 18.69 -4.06
C ILE A 85 1.64 20.13 -4.48
N ALA A 86 1.09 21.12 -3.76
CA ALA A 86 1.34 22.54 -4.05
C ALA A 86 2.83 22.89 -3.88
N GLU A 87 3.46 22.42 -2.80
CA GLU A 87 4.90 22.63 -2.55
C GLU A 87 5.78 21.96 -3.62
N LYS A 88 5.35 20.81 -4.17
CA LYS A 88 6.09 20.10 -5.22
C LYS A 88 5.90 20.67 -6.62
N SER A 89 4.75 21.27 -6.89
CA SER A 89 4.44 21.83 -8.21
C SER A 89 5.29 23.09 -8.46
N GLY A 90 5.51 23.94 -7.45
CA GLY A 90 6.33 25.14 -7.64
C GLY A 90 5.82 26.04 -8.77
N ASP A 91 6.69 26.91 -9.30
CA ASP A 91 6.35 27.83 -10.39
C ASP A 91 6.60 27.14 -11.76
N GLY A 92 5.54 26.63 -12.38
CA GLY A 92 5.54 26.16 -13.77
C GLY A 92 5.71 24.65 -13.98
N GLU A 93 5.90 23.87 -12.92
CA GLU A 93 5.77 22.41 -12.97
C GLU A 93 4.48 21.99 -12.26
N HIS A 94 3.86 20.89 -12.68
CA HIS A 94 2.70 20.34 -11.97
C HIS A 94 3.03 18.94 -11.48
N PHE A 95 2.93 18.75 -10.17
CA PHE A 95 3.11 17.45 -9.55
C PHE A 95 1.75 16.80 -9.32
N TYR A 96 1.56 15.61 -9.89
CA TYR A 96 0.37 14.80 -9.65
C TYR A 96 0.71 13.53 -8.84
N PRO A 97 -0.11 13.17 -7.84
CA PRO A 97 -0.02 11.86 -7.21
C PRO A 97 -0.13 10.75 -8.25
N HIS A 98 0.65 9.70 -8.08
CA HIS A 98 0.71 8.62 -9.09
C HIS A 98 1.07 7.29 -8.47
N ILE A 99 0.81 6.22 -9.22
CA ILE A 99 1.30 4.87 -8.91
C ILE A 99 1.91 4.32 -10.20
N SER A 100 3.13 3.77 -10.10
CA SER A 100 3.71 2.93 -11.14
C SER A 100 3.63 1.48 -10.70
N PHE A 101 3.01 0.64 -11.52
CA PHE A 101 2.90 -0.80 -11.30
C PHE A 101 3.61 -1.54 -12.44
N THR A 102 4.62 -2.30 -12.09
CA THR A 102 5.49 -3.03 -13.02
C THR A 102 5.27 -4.51 -12.86
N GLU A 103 5.14 -5.22 -13.97
CA GLU A 103 5.22 -6.68 -14.04
C GLU A 103 6.45 -7.08 -14.86
N GLY A 104 7.00 -8.24 -14.53
CA GLY A 104 8.16 -8.75 -15.25
C GLY A 104 8.57 -10.13 -14.80
N GLU A 105 9.69 -10.57 -15.34
CA GLU A 105 10.29 -11.86 -15.05
C GLU A 105 11.46 -11.71 -14.09
N TYR A 106 11.70 -12.73 -13.30
CA TYR A 106 12.89 -12.79 -12.45
C TYR A 106 13.61 -14.13 -12.56
N SER A 107 14.93 -14.06 -12.38
CA SER A 107 15.80 -15.22 -12.29
C SER A 107 16.62 -15.15 -11.01
N LYS A 108 17.01 -16.32 -10.50
CA LYS A 108 17.96 -16.43 -9.40
C LYS A 108 19.36 -16.64 -9.97
N GLU A 109 20.29 -15.76 -9.60
CA GLU A 109 21.69 -15.80 -10.02
C GLU A 109 22.57 -15.91 -8.76
N GLY A 110 22.95 -17.14 -8.40
CA GLY A 110 23.59 -17.43 -7.12
C GLY A 110 22.66 -17.12 -5.94
N GLU A 111 23.07 -16.22 -5.06
CA GLU A 111 22.23 -15.75 -3.95
C GLU A 111 21.35 -14.54 -4.30
N ASN A 112 21.52 -13.95 -5.48
CA ASN A 112 20.82 -12.75 -5.91
C ASN A 112 19.59 -13.10 -6.76
N TYR A 113 18.66 -12.16 -6.84
CA TYR A 113 17.54 -12.19 -7.79
C TYR A 113 17.71 -11.04 -8.76
N VAL A 114 17.60 -11.34 -10.05
CA VAL A 114 17.63 -10.35 -11.14
C VAL A 114 16.22 -10.24 -11.70
N LEU A 115 15.67 -9.03 -11.65
CA LEU A 115 14.30 -8.73 -12.00
C LEU A 115 14.27 -7.85 -13.24
N LYS A 116 13.73 -8.38 -14.33
CA LYS A 116 13.66 -7.73 -15.64
C LYS A 116 12.23 -7.25 -15.87
N PRO A 117 11.99 -5.93 -15.92
CA PRO A 117 10.66 -5.40 -16.17
C PRO A 117 10.23 -5.72 -17.61
N ALA A 118 8.98 -6.13 -17.79
CA ALA A 118 8.39 -6.38 -19.09
C ALA A 118 7.42 -5.26 -19.49
N ARG A 119 6.55 -4.87 -18.55
CA ARG A 119 5.53 -3.83 -18.73
C ARG A 119 5.41 -3.01 -17.44
N THR A 120 5.16 -1.71 -17.58
CA THR A 120 4.86 -0.81 -16.46
C THR A 120 3.67 0.07 -16.79
N GLN A 121 2.65 -0.04 -15.96
CA GLN A 121 1.50 0.83 -15.98
C GLN A 121 1.69 1.97 -14.97
N ARG A 122 1.75 3.20 -15.46
CA ARG A 122 1.65 4.40 -14.64
C ARG A 122 0.21 4.90 -14.67
N VAL A 123 -0.33 5.25 -13.50
CA VAL A 123 -1.60 5.97 -13.37
C VAL A 123 -1.37 7.23 -12.55
N GLU A 124 -2.10 8.28 -12.88
CA GLU A 124 -2.03 9.55 -12.15
C GLU A 124 -3.41 10.02 -11.75
N PHE A 125 -3.43 10.69 -10.60
CA PHE A 125 -4.62 11.23 -9.98
C PHE A 125 -4.53 12.75 -10.02
N LYS A 126 -5.65 13.42 -10.28
CA LYS A 126 -5.72 14.89 -10.27
C LYS A 126 -5.33 15.46 -8.91
N ASP A 127 -5.84 14.87 -7.84
CA ASP A 127 -5.66 15.34 -6.47
C ASP A 127 -5.86 14.18 -5.46
N PRO A 128 -5.68 14.42 -4.14
CA PRO A 128 -5.83 13.37 -3.13
C PRO A 128 -7.26 12.83 -3.00
N GLN A 129 -8.28 13.58 -3.41
CA GLN A 129 -9.66 13.11 -3.40
C GLN A 129 -9.86 12.03 -4.46
N HIS A 130 -9.29 12.22 -5.65
CA HIS A 130 -9.31 11.23 -6.73
C HIS A 130 -8.60 9.93 -6.35
N VAL A 131 -7.54 10.00 -5.53
CA VAL A 131 -6.89 8.81 -4.95
C VAL A 131 -7.86 8.03 -4.06
N ASN A 132 -8.60 8.72 -3.19
CA ASN A 132 -9.57 8.09 -2.30
C ASN A 132 -10.75 7.48 -3.08
N ASP A 133 -11.19 8.18 -4.12
CA ASP A 133 -12.31 7.77 -4.97
C ASP A 133 -11.90 6.72 -6.02
N LYS A 134 -10.60 6.40 -6.11
CA LYS A 134 -10.00 5.50 -7.10
C LYS A 134 -10.30 5.92 -8.54
N VAL A 135 -10.33 7.22 -8.79
CA VAL A 135 -10.51 7.80 -10.13
C VAL A 135 -9.17 8.24 -10.67
N ILE A 136 -8.74 7.66 -11.78
CA ILE A 136 -7.48 8.04 -12.44
C ILE A 136 -7.77 9.03 -13.58
N ALA A 137 -6.96 10.09 -13.64
CA ALA A 137 -7.06 11.14 -14.66
C ALA A 137 -6.20 10.83 -15.89
N PHE A 138 -5.11 10.08 -15.68
CA PHE A 138 -4.19 9.70 -16.75
C PHE A 138 -3.67 8.29 -16.52
N LYS A 139 -3.39 7.59 -17.62
CA LYS A 139 -2.70 6.29 -17.59
C LYS A 139 -1.78 6.13 -18.79
N ARG A 140 -0.62 5.53 -18.58
CA ARG A 140 0.35 5.18 -19.63
C ARG A 140 0.94 3.81 -19.39
N LEU A 141 0.93 3.00 -20.43
CA LEU A 141 1.60 1.70 -20.45
C LEU A 141 2.95 1.86 -21.18
N ASP A 142 4.03 1.57 -20.46
CA ASP A 142 5.38 1.52 -21.00
C ASP A 142 5.80 0.04 -21.11
N GLU A 143 6.31 -0.38 -22.28
CA GLU A 143 6.64 -1.79 -22.55
C GLU A 143 8.08 -1.97 -23.05
N GLY A 144 8.61 -3.19 -22.89
CA GLY A 144 9.95 -3.55 -23.35
C GLY A 144 11.03 -2.68 -22.69
N ALA A 145 11.91 -2.09 -23.48
CA ALA A 145 13.01 -1.25 -22.97
C ALA A 145 12.52 -0.01 -22.19
N ASN A 146 11.27 0.42 -22.40
CA ASN A 146 10.68 1.56 -21.70
C ASN A 146 9.99 1.16 -20.39
N ALA A 147 9.75 -0.13 -20.14
CA ALA A 147 9.06 -0.61 -18.95
C ALA A 147 9.84 -0.32 -17.65
N GLY A 148 11.14 -0.10 -17.73
CA GLY A 148 11.96 0.30 -16.59
C GLY A 148 13.35 -0.30 -16.64
N VAL A 149 14.05 -0.19 -15.52
CA VAL A 149 15.40 -0.71 -15.38
C VAL A 149 15.40 -2.06 -14.66
N THR A 150 16.29 -2.96 -15.08
CA THR A 150 16.55 -4.21 -14.37
C THR A 150 16.95 -3.93 -12.93
N LEU A 151 16.31 -4.62 -11.98
CA LEU A 151 16.60 -4.51 -10.57
C LEU A 151 17.37 -5.74 -10.09
N THR A 152 18.24 -5.55 -9.11
CA THR A 152 18.90 -6.66 -8.42
C THR A 152 18.49 -6.65 -6.95
N ILE A 153 18.04 -7.79 -6.45
CA ILE A 153 17.86 -8.02 -5.02
C ILE A 153 18.98 -8.92 -4.55
N ALA A 154 19.81 -8.40 -3.66
CA ALA A 154 21.00 -9.06 -3.17
C ALA A 154 20.87 -9.40 -1.69
N LYS A 155 21.56 -10.46 -1.28
CA LYS A 155 21.67 -10.81 0.13
C LYS A 155 22.65 -9.85 0.81
N LYS A 156 22.21 -9.17 1.87
CA LYS A 156 22.97 -8.18 2.61
C LYS A 156 22.56 -8.15 4.08
N ASP A 157 23.56 -8.10 4.97
CA ASP A 157 23.39 -7.94 6.42
C ASP A 157 22.36 -8.92 7.05
N GLY A 158 22.41 -10.18 6.61
CA GLY A 158 21.53 -11.25 7.11
C GLY A 158 20.09 -11.21 6.58
N GLY A 159 19.80 -10.39 5.56
CA GLY A 159 18.53 -10.38 4.84
C GLY A 159 18.70 -10.04 3.37
N TYR A 160 17.62 -9.66 2.71
CA TYR A 160 17.62 -9.21 1.31
C TYR A 160 17.44 -7.70 1.20
N ALA A 161 18.11 -7.10 0.22
CA ALA A 161 18.04 -5.68 -0.07
C ALA A 161 18.01 -5.44 -1.57
N LYS A 162 17.23 -4.45 -2.01
CA LYS A 162 17.34 -3.91 -3.37
C LYS A 162 18.71 -3.24 -3.49
N ASN A 163 19.50 -3.68 -4.46
CA ASN A 163 20.75 -3.04 -4.85
C ASN A 163 20.47 -2.07 -5.99
N ASN A 164 20.84 -0.81 -5.80
CA ASN A 164 20.87 0.20 -6.85
C ASN A 164 22.27 0.79 -6.92
N GLN A 165 23.09 0.28 -7.85
CA GLN A 165 24.46 0.78 -8.08
C GLN A 165 25.32 0.87 -6.80
N GLY A 166 25.19 -0.11 -5.90
CA GLY A 166 25.93 -0.15 -4.63
C GLY A 166 25.20 0.47 -3.44
N PHE A 167 24.06 1.14 -3.65
CA PHE A 167 23.17 1.58 -2.58
C PHE A 167 22.14 0.49 -2.27
N TYR A 168 22.09 0.05 -1.02
CA TYR A 168 21.22 -1.05 -0.58
C TYR A 168 20.03 -0.54 0.22
N SER A 169 18.82 -0.94 -0.18
CA SER A 169 17.58 -0.70 0.56
C SER A 169 17.01 -2.03 1.03
N THR A 170 16.99 -2.26 2.34
CA THR A 170 16.53 -3.53 2.95
C THR A 170 15.06 -3.80 2.60
N LEU A 171 14.74 -5.07 2.34
CA LEU A 171 13.37 -5.56 2.17
C LEU A 171 12.79 -6.00 3.50
N TYR A 172 11.52 -5.64 3.71
CA TYR A 172 10.78 -5.97 4.92
C TYR A 172 9.47 -6.66 4.58
N LYS A 173 9.16 -7.78 5.23
CA LYS A 173 7.87 -8.48 5.07
C LYS A 173 6.74 -7.57 5.54
N ILE A 174 5.67 -7.46 4.76
CA ILE A 174 4.48 -6.70 5.11
C ILE A 174 3.21 -7.45 4.72
N ASN A 175 2.11 -7.15 5.39
CA ASN A 175 0.78 -7.63 5.02
C ASN A 175 0.07 -6.58 4.13
N LYS A 176 0.56 -6.41 2.89
CA LYS A 176 -0.12 -5.62 1.85
C LYS A 176 -0.37 -6.55 0.68
N ASN A 177 -1.60 -6.63 0.21
CA ASN A 177 -1.91 -7.37 -1.00
C ASN A 177 -1.54 -6.53 -2.23
N LEU A 178 -0.69 -7.06 -3.11
CA LEU A 178 -0.43 -6.48 -4.42
C LEU A 178 -1.25 -7.23 -5.48
N PRO A 179 -1.75 -6.53 -6.51
CA PRO A 179 -2.30 -7.16 -7.72
C PRO A 179 -1.30 -8.15 -8.33
N ASN A 180 -1.78 -9.16 -9.04
CA ASN A 180 -0.87 -10.14 -9.66
C ASN A 180 -0.46 -9.75 -11.09
N SER A 181 -1.19 -8.84 -11.73
CA SER A 181 -0.93 -8.32 -13.09
C SER A 181 -1.28 -6.83 -13.22
N ILE A 182 -0.88 -6.23 -14.34
CA ILE A 182 -1.31 -4.87 -14.72
C ILE A 182 -2.83 -4.79 -14.88
N GLU A 183 -3.46 -5.83 -15.42
CA GLU A 183 -4.91 -5.88 -15.61
C GLU A 183 -5.64 -5.86 -14.25
N ASP A 184 -5.23 -6.71 -13.30
CA ASP A 184 -5.73 -6.68 -11.92
C ASP A 184 -5.49 -5.31 -11.24
N PHE A 185 -4.39 -4.65 -11.60
CA PHE A 185 -4.06 -3.32 -11.08
C PHE A 185 -5.00 -2.25 -11.62
N ILE A 186 -5.23 -2.20 -12.93
CA ILE A 186 -6.10 -1.20 -13.57
C ILE A 186 -7.56 -1.39 -13.22
N ASP A 187 -8.03 -2.64 -13.08
CA ASP A 187 -9.43 -2.96 -12.77
C ASP A 187 -9.90 -2.43 -11.41
N GLN A 188 -8.98 -1.91 -10.59
CA GLN A 188 -9.30 -1.25 -9.32
C GLN A 188 -9.71 0.21 -9.47
N TYR A 189 -9.57 0.81 -10.65
CA TYR A 189 -9.75 2.25 -10.86
C TYR A 189 -10.79 2.55 -11.94
N ASP A 190 -11.55 3.62 -11.74
CA ASP A 190 -12.34 4.23 -12.81
C ASP A 190 -11.47 5.21 -13.59
N TYR A 191 -11.56 5.18 -14.92
CA TYR A 191 -10.77 6.06 -15.78
C TYR A 191 -11.63 7.21 -16.30
N GLN A 192 -11.39 8.39 -15.74
CA GLN A 192 -12.04 9.63 -16.14
C GLN A 192 -10.95 10.59 -16.65
N PRO A 193 -10.65 10.57 -17.95
CA PRO A 193 -9.56 11.37 -18.49
C PRO A 193 -9.81 12.85 -18.24
N GLU A 194 -8.81 13.52 -17.67
CA GLU A 194 -8.78 14.96 -17.54
C GLU A 194 -7.48 15.50 -18.12
N GLU A 195 -7.50 16.73 -18.62
CA GLU A 195 -6.27 17.43 -18.97
C GLU A 195 -5.48 17.73 -17.69
N LEU A 196 -4.41 16.96 -17.48
CA LEU A 196 -3.35 17.31 -16.56
C LEU A 196 -2.41 18.28 -17.28
N HIS A 197 -1.96 19.32 -16.59
CA HIS A 197 -1.02 20.29 -17.15
C HIS A 197 0.39 19.72 -16.98
N TRP A 198 1.13 19.51 -18.06
CA TRP A 198 2.50 18.96 -18.05
C TRP A 198 3.49 19.98 -18.59
#